data_AF-A0A934UM78-F1
#
_entry.id   AF-A0A934UM78-F1
#
_cell.length_a   1.000
_cell.length_b   1.000
_cell.length_c   1.000
_cell.angle_alpha   90.00
_cell.angle_beta   90.00
_cell.angle_gamma   90.00
#
_symmetry.space_group_name_H-M   'P 1'
#
loop_
_entity.id
_entity.type
_entity.pdbx_description
1 polymer ?
#
loop_
_entity_poly.entity_id
_entity_poly.type
_entity_poly.pdbx_seq_one_letter_code
_entity_poly.pdbx_strand_id
1 'polypeptide(L)'
;MNIGEIIGEYIYLKPLGEDFVGRCPFCLHPQQNMVVITSLQIYECLHCRQTGGPVHFVKHIENIIKWDFRRSAKRIVKHTTGIVYILQLEDNCYYIGFTQNLPQRLSQHFAHKGALWTRKHPPIKLVDVYYDVPEFVEHRVTKRYLERYGAEKVRGGNYVDARDRPGIYQRYPKRLFHKGGANLVSLKMK
;
A
#
# COMPACT_ATOMS: atom_id res chain seq x y z
N MET A 1 -12.12 -12.67 -7.67
CA MET A 1 -11.26 -11.68 -6.99
C MET A 1 -10.11 -11.39 -7.94
N ASN A 2 -9.89 -10.14 -8.32
CA ASN A 2 -8.90 -9.79 -9.34
C ASN A 2 -7.50 -9.70 -8.71
N ILE A 3 -6.47 -10.23 -9.36
CA ILE A 3 -5.09 -10.18 -8.87
C ILE A 3 -4.61 -8.77 -8.46
N GLY A 4 -5.03 -7.73 -9.18
CA GLY A 4 -4.71 -6.34 -8.86
C GLY A 4 -5.33 -5.87 -7.54
N GLU A 5 -6.55 -6.31 -7.22
CA GLU A 5 -7.17 -6.05 -5.92
C GLU A 5 -6.36 -6.72 -4.81
N ILE A 6 -6.02 -8.00 -5.00
CA ILE A 6 -5.27 -8.80 -4.01
C ILE A 6 -3.89 -8.21 -3.75
N ILE A 7 -3.12 -7.93 -4.80
CA ILE A 7 -1.78 -7.34 -4.67
C ILE A 7 -1.87 -5.93 -4.07
N GLY A 8 -2.91 -5.19 -4.44
CA GLY A 8 -3.26 -3.87 -3.92
C GLY A 8 -3.50 -3.80 -2.41
N GLU A 9 -3.90 -4.91 -1.79
CA GLU A 9 -3.99 -5.03 -0.33
C GLU A 9 -2.62 -4.92 0.36
N TYR A 10 -1.56 -5.31 -0.34
CA TYR A 10 -0.22 -5.41 0.23
C TYR A 10 0.68 -4.26 -0.15
N ILE A 11 0.61 -3.83 -1.42
CA ILE A 11 1.49 -2.82 -1.97
C ILE A 11 0.70 -1.83 -2.82
N TYR A 12 1.30 -0.65 -2.98
CA TYR A 12 0.75 0.36 -3.86
C TYR A 12 0.99 -0.01 -5.33
N LEU A 13 -0.10 -0.02 -6.09
CA LEU A 13 -0.12 -0.17 -7.54
C LEU A 13 -0.59 1.13 -8.21
N LYS A 14 0.09 1.48 -9.32
CA LYS A 14 -0.34 2.50 -10.28
C LYS A 14 -1.02 1.81 -11.46
N PRO A 15 -2.05 2.43 -12.06
CA PRO A 15 -2.66 1.93 -13.27
C PRO A 15 -1.73 2.06 -14.48
N LEU A 16 -1.76 1.06 -15.35
CA LEU A 16 -1.02 0.96 -16.61
C LEU A 16 -1.95 0.37 -17.68
N GLY A 17 -2.71 1.23 -18.37
CA GLY A 17 -3.80 0.75 -19.24
C GLY A 17 -4.87 0.01 -18.43
N GLU A 18 -5.17 -1.24 -18.85
CA GLU A 18 -6.05 -2.19 -18.14
C GLU A 18 -5.32 -2.99 -17.03
N ASP A 19 -4.00 -2.81 -16.93
CA ASP A 19 -3.12 -3.50 -16.00
C ASP A 19 -2.62 -2.54 -14.92
N PHE A 20 -1.71 -3.02 -14.07
CA PHE A 20 -1.08 -2.22 -13.03
C PHE A 20 0.43 -2.39 -12.99
N VAL A 21 1.11 -1.40 -12.41
CA VAL A 21 2.54 -1.42 -12.16
C VAL A 21 2.85 -0.95 -10.74
N GLY A 22 3.87 -1.54 -10.10
CA GLY A 22 4.27 -1.18 -8.75
C GLY A 22 5.72 -1.54 -8.43
N ARG A 23 6.17 -1.12 -7.25
CA ARG A 23 7.47 -1.56 -6.71
C ARG A 23 7.36 -3.04 -6.33
N CYS A 24 8.31 -3.86 -6.78
CA CYS A 24 8.29 -5.29 -6.49
C CYS A 24 8.60 -5.54 -5.01
N PRO A 25 7.71 -6.20 -4.25
CA PRO A 25 7.94 -6.50 -2.84
C PRO A 25 8.82 -7.74 -2.64
N PHE A 26 9.50 -8.23 -3.69
CA PHE A 26 10.33 -9.45 -3.66
C PHE A 26 11.80 -9.19 -4.03
N CYS A 27 12.19 -7.92 -4.23
CA CYS A 27 13.57 -7.50 -4.48
C CYS A 27 13.81 -6.06 -4.01
N LEU A 28 15.09 -5.67 -3.91
CA LEU A 28 15.53 -4.34 -3.47
C LEU A 28 15.51 -3.25 -4.55
N HIS A 29 15.06 -3.57 -5.77
CA HIS A 29 15.13 -2.61 -6.87
C HIS A 29 14.15 -1.44 -6.62
N PRO A 30 14.63 -0.18 -6.62
CA PRO A 30 13.81 0.96 -6.22
C PRO A 30 12.74 1.35 -7.26
N GLN A 31 12.92 0.97 -8.52
CA GLN A 31 11.98 1.28 -9.60
C GLN A 31 10.74 0.37 -9.60
N GLN A 32 9.66 0.86 -10.21
CA GLN A 32 8.40 0.15 -10.36
C GLN A 32 8.47 -0.89 -11.49
N ASN A 33 9.13 -2.02 -11.21
CA ASN A 33 9.37 -3.06 -12.20
C ASN A 33 8.40 -4.25 -12.10
N MET A 34 7.41 -4.21 -11.21
CA MET A 34 6.41 -5.26 -11.12
C MET A 34 5.15 -4.88 -11.89
N VAL A 35 4.84 -5.61 -12.94
CA VAL A 35 3.60 -5.49 -13.72
C VAL A 35 2.60 -6.51 -13.21
N VAL A 36 1.32 -6.14 -13.13
CA VAL A 36 0.22 -7.00 -12.75
C VAL A 36 -0.78 -7.02 -13.90
N ILE A 37 -0.81 -8.15 -14.60
CA ILE A 37 -1.62 -8.33 -15.81
C ILE A 37 -2.97 -8.92 -15.39
N THR A 38 -4.02 -8.12 -15.46
CA THR A 38 -5.33 -8.47 -14.92
C THR A 38 -6.04 -9.50 -15.77
N SER A 39 -5.93 -9.41 -17.10
CA SER A 39 -6.52 -10.37 -18.03
C SER A 39 -5.96 -11.78 -17.84
N LEU A 40 -4.68 -11.89 -17.50
CA LEU A 40 -3.98 -13.16 -17.29
C LEU A 40 -3.95 -13.61 -15.82
N GLN A 41 -4.38 -12.76 -14.89
CA GLN A 41 -4.30 -13.01 -13.44
C GLN A 41 -2.88 -13.38 -12.97
N ILE A 42 -1.85 -12.70 -13.50
CA ILE A 42 -0.44 -12.90 -13.13
C ILE A 42 0.25 -11.59 -12.76
N TYR A 43 1.32 -11.68 -11.96
CA TYR A 43 2.31 -10.61 -11.84
C TYR A 43 3.64 -11.07 -12.44
N GLU A 44 4.46 -10.11 -12.88
CA GLU A 44 5.86 -10.34 -13.23
C GLU A 44 6.70 -9.14 -12.80
N CYS A 45 7.83 -9.39 -12.15
CA CYS A 45 8.87 -8.38 -11.96
C CYS A 45 9.89 -8.44 -13.09
N LEU A 46 9.97 -7.39 -13.89
CA LEU A 46 10.89 -7.26 -15.02
C LEU A 46 12.37 -7.18 -14.61
N HIS A 47 12.66 -7.02 -13.31
CA HIS A 47 14.02 -7.03 -12.77
C HIS A 47 14.42 -8.39 -12.17
N CYS A 48 13.66 -8.88 -11.18
CA CYS A 48 14.02 -10.12 -10.47
C CYS A 48 13.34 -11.38 -11.02
N ARG A 49 12.53 -11.25 -12.08
CA ARG A 49 11.79 -12.32 -12.77
C ARG A 49 10.81 -13.12 -11.89
N GLN A 50 10.53 -12.63 -10.68
CA GLN A 50 9.49 -13.21 -9.84
C GLN A 50 8.14 -13.06 -10.53
N THR A 51 7.40 -14.15 -10.61
CA THR A 51 6.11 -14.24 -11.29
C THR A 51 5.18 -15.20 -10.55
N GLY A 52 3.88 -15.12 -10.85
CA GLY A 52 2.88 -16.05 -10.34
C GLY A 52 1.48 -15.48 -10.30
N GLY A 53 0.52 -16.34 -9.94
CA GLY A 53 -0.86 -15.94 -9.69
C GLY A 53 -1.11 -15.41 -8.27
N PRO A 54 -2.37 -15.12 -7.91
CA PRO A 54 -2.72 -14.48 -6.65
C PRO A 54 -2.31 -15.28 -5.40
N VAL A 55 -2.54 -16.60 -5.41
CA VAL A 55 -2.19 -17.48 -4.29
C VAL A 55 -0.67 -17.52 -4.08
N HIS A 56 0.10 -17.55 -5.17
CA HIS A 56 1.56 -17.52 -5.11
C HIS A 56 2.06 -16.21 -4.49
N PHE A 57 1.51 -15.08 -4.95
CA PHE A 57 1.82 -13.76 -4.39
C PHE A 57 1.57 -13.71 -2.89
N VAL A 58 0.34 -14.04 -2.45
CA VAL A 58 -0.07 -13.97 -1.04
C VAL A 58 0.81 -14.87 -0.19
N LYS A 59 1.06 -16.12 -0.61
CA LYS A 59 1.94 -17.04 0.12
C LYS A 59 3.35 -16.46 0.28
N HIS A 60 3.92 -15.89 -0.77
CA HIS A 60 5.28 -15.37 -0.74
C HIS A 60 5.38 -14.12 0.15
N ILE A 61 4.47 -13.16 0.00
CA ILE A 61 4.52 -11.91 0.77
C ILE A 61 4.18 -12.13 2.25
N GLU A 62 3.22 -13.01 2.58
CA GLU A 62 2.92 -13.38 3.96
C GLU A 62 4.10 -14.12 4.62
N ASN A 63 4.86 -14.92 3.87
CA ASN A 63 6.08 -15.52 4.40
C ASN A 63 7.20 -14.51 4.67
N ILE A 64 7.21 -13.37 3.96
CA ILE A 64 8.12 -12.26 4.26
C ILE A 64 7.66 -11.52 5.51
N ILE A 65 6.35 -11.24 5.63
CA ILE A 65 5.77 -10.55 6.78
C ILE A 65 5.87 -11.37 8.07
N LYS A 66 5.61 -12.69 8.01
CA LYS A 66 5.69 -13.60 9.16
C LYS A 66 7.11 -13.87 9.63
N TRP A 67 8.12 -13.45 8.87
CA TRP A 67 9.52 -13.74 9.16
C TRP A 67 10.08 -12.81 10.26
N ASP A 68 9.50 -12.89 11.47
CA ASP A 68 9.97 -12.07 12.59
C ASP A 68 9.85 -12.72 13.98
N PHE A 69 9.89 -14.06 14.08
CA PHE A 69 9.91 -14.72 15.42
C PHE A 69 10.99 -15.78 15.62
N ARG A 70 11.74 -16.17 14.58
CA ARG A 70 12.78 -17.21 14.70
C ARG A 70 14.10 -16.67 14.17
N ARG A 71 14.87 -16.08 15.08
CA ARG A 71 16.25 -15.64 14.89
C ARG A 71 17.13 -16.73 14.25
N SER A 72 18.19 -16.26 13.58
CA SER A 72 19.44 -16.98 13.29
C SER A 72 19.49 -17.88 12.05
N ALA A 73 19.56 -17.27 10.86
CA ALA A 73 20.43 -17.77 9.78
C ALA A 73 20.67 -16.65 8.76
N LYS A 74 21.94 -16.39 8.43
CA LYS A 74 22.40 -15.51 7.34
C LYS A 74 21.46 -15.63 6.13
N ARG A 75 20.68 -14.58 5.82
CA ARG A 75 19.83 -14.53 4.61
C ARG A 75 19.84 -13.14 4.02
N ILE A 76 20.08 -13.09 2.71
CA ILE A 76 20.07 -11.91 1.84
C ILE A 76 18.79 -11.12 2.13
N VAL A 77 18.93 -9.94 2.74
CA VAL A 77 17.79 -9.05 2.98
C VAL A 77 17.32 -8.56 1.61
N LYS A 78 16.21 -9.10 1.10
CA LYS A 78 15.63 -8.65 -0.19
C LYS A 78 14.79 -7.37 -0.06
N HIS A 79 14.71 -6.80 1.14
CA HIS A 79 13.87 -5.65 1.46
C HIS A 79 14.61 -4.63 2.32
N THR A 80 14.32 -3.35 2.11
CA THR A 80 14.68 -2.33 3.09
C THR A 80 13.75 -2.49 4.29
N THR A 81 14.32 -2.88 5.43
CA THR A 81 13.61 -2.93 6.71
C THR A 81 13.82 -1.63 7.48
N GLY A 82 12.87 -1.34 8.36
CA GLY A 82 12.87 -0.14 9.18
C GLY A 82 11.67 -0.12 10.12
N ILE A 83 11.23 1.08 10.46
CA ILE A 83 10.23 1.33 11.47
C ILE A 83 9.00 1.95 10.81
N VAL A 84 7.85 1.31 10.94
CA VAL A 84 6.54 1.90 10.62
C VAL A 84 5.96 2.48 11.91
N TYR A 85 5.52 3.74 11.89
CA TYR A 85 4.95 4.41 13.05
C TYR A 85 3.64 5.10 12.70
N ILE A 86 2.77 5.24 13.71
CA ILE A 86 1.47 5.87 13.58
C ILE A 86 1.38 7.06 14.52
N LEU A 87 1.08 8.24 14.00
CA LEU A 87 0.81 9.45 14.77
C LEU A 87 -0.69 9.74 14.78
N GLN A 88 -1.22 10.06 15.94
CA GLN A 88 -2.48 10.79 16.07
C GLN A 88 -2.17 12.28 15.98
N LEU A 89 -2.91 12.98 15.14
CA LEU A 89 -2.79 14.42 14.91
C LEU A 89 -4.02 15.14 15.44
N GLU A 90 -3.96 16.47 15.41
CA GLU A 90 -5.12 17.34 15.56
C GLU A 90 -6.24 17.02 14.53
N ASP A 91 -7.45 17.53 14.78
CA ASP A 91 -8.66 17.29 13.97
C ASP A 91 -9.07 15.82 13.81
N ASN A 92 -8.61 14.95 14.74
CA ASN A 92 -8.77 13.50 14.67
C ASN A 92 -8.18 12.90 13.38
N CYS A 93 -7.10 13.50 12.87
CA CYS A 93 -6.35 13.00 11.73
C CYS A 93 -5.26 12.01 12.16
N TYR A 94 -4.78 11.20 11.23
CA TYR A 94 -3.72 10.21 11.44
C TYR A 94 -2.65 10.33 10.36
N TYR A 95 -1.41 10.07 10.75
CA TYR A 95 -0.28 9.93 9.86
C TYR A 95 0.43 8.61 10.08
N ILE A 96 0.68 7.87 9.02
CA ILE A 96 1.44 6.63 9.02
C ILE A 96 2.73 6.90 8.25
N GLY A 97 3.87 6.55 8.83
CA GLY A 97 5.17 6.80 8.23
C GLY A 97 6.11 5.60 8.33
N PHE A 98 7.00 5.47 7.36
CA PHE A 98 8.17 4.60 7.42
C PHE A 98 9.46 5.41 7.66
N THR A 99 10.38 4.90 8.47
CA THR A 99 11.70 5.52 8.70
C THR A 99 12.75 4.51 9.19
N GLN A 100 14.03 4.81 8.96
CA GLN A 100 15.15 4.10 9.59
C GLN A 100 15.59 4.75 10.91
N ASN A 101 15.15 5.97 11.21
CA ASN A 101 15.51 6.70 12.43
C ASN A 101 14.27 7.38 13.03
N LEU A 102 13.58 6.66 13.92
CA LEU A 102 12.35 7.15 14.56
C LEU A 102 12.57 8.41 15.40
N PRO A 103 13.58 8.51 16.30
CA PRO A 103 13.79 9.72 17.10
C PRO A 103 13.95 10.99 16.26
N GLN A 104 14.80 10.93 15.23
CA GLN A 104 15.00 12.07 14.33
C GLN A 104 13.71 12.41 13.59
N ARG A 105 12.97 11.40 13.12
CA ARG A 105 11.75 11.61 12.35
C ARG A 105 10.63 12.20 13.20
N LEU A 106 10.46 11.74 14.43
CA LEU A 106 9.51 12.33 15.39
C LEU A 106 9.89 13.78 15.68
N SER A 107 11.16 14.07 15.99
CA SER A 107 11.64 15.44 16.21
C SER A 107 11.28 16.38 15.06
N GLN A 108 11.47 15.94 13.80
CA GLN A 108 11.05 16.72 12.62
C GLN A 108 9.54 16.99 12.59
N HIS A 109 8.71 15.97 12.88
CA HIS A 109 7.25 16.12 12.88
C HIS A 109 6.78 17.11 13.95
N PHE A 110 7.25 16.98 15.20
CA PHE A 110 6.90 17.89 16.29
C PHE A 110 7.48 19.30 16.11
N ALA A 111 8.60 19.44 15.39
CA ALA A 111 9.18 20.74 15.02
C ALA A 111 8.54 21.39 13.78
N HIS A 112 7.40 20.88 13.28
CA HIS A 112 6.74 21.39 12.05
C HIS A 112 7.63 21.36 10.80
N LYS A 113 8.61 20.45 10.77
CA LYS A 113 9.53 20.20 9.63
C LYS A 113 9.28 18.84 8.97
N GLY A 114 8.21 18.15 9.37
CA GLY A 114 7.78 16.87 8.83
C GLY A 114 6.98 16.99 7.52
N ALA A 115 6.19 15.95 7.23
CA ALA A 115 5.29 15.92 6.07
C ALA A 115 4.30 17.10 6.10
N LEU A 116 3.86 17.56 4.91
CA LEU A 116 2.84 18.60 4.78
C LEU A 116 1.60 18.32 5.63
N TRP A 117 1.12 17.08 5.64
CA TRP A 117 -0.02 16.66 6.45
C TRP A 117 0.19 16.92 7.95
N THR A 118 1.34 16.53 8.49
CA THR A 118 1.69 16.75 9.90
C THR A 118 2.03 18.20 10.24
N ARG A 119 2.32 19.03 9.23
CA ARG A 119 2.45 20.49 9.42
C ARG A 119 1.09 21.17 9.47
N LYS A 120 0.13 20.69 8.67
CA LYS A 120 -1.25 21.17 8.65
C LYS A 120 -2.03 20.72 9.89
N HIS A 121 -1.82 19.47 10.30
CA HIS A 121 -2.42 18.85 11.49
C HIS A 121 -1.27 18.43 12.42
N PRO A 122 -0.89 19.27 13.40
CA PRO A 122 0.19 18.98 14.34
C PRO A 122 0.04 17.62 15.04
N PRO A 123 1.13 16.88 15.28
CA PRO A 123 1.07 15.62 16.02
C PRO A 123 0.73 15.82 17.49
N ILE A 124 -0.23 15.04 17.99
CA ILE A 124 -0.60 14.97 19.41
C ILE A 124 0.22 13.89 20.12
N LYS A 125 0.25 12.68 19.55
CA LYS A 125 0.94 11.54 20.16
C LYS A 125 1.31 10.45 19.17
N LEU A 126 2.32 9.67 19.55
CA LEU A 126 2.67 8.40 18.93
C LEU A 126 1.69 7.32 19.40
N VAL A 127 0.97 6.71 18.46
CA VAL A 127 -0.08 5.72 18.73
C VAL A 127 0.49 4.30 18.78
N ASP A 128 1.32 3.94 17.79
CA ASP A 128 1.86 2.59 17.65
C ASP A 128 3.13 2.60 16.79
N VAL A 129 3.97 1.58 16.96
CA VAL A 129 5.26 1.41 16.27
C VAL A 129 5.52 -0.06 15.95
N TYR A 130 5.84 -0.35 14.70
CA TYR A 130 6.31 -1.66 14.22
C TYR A 130 7.79 -1.54 13.85
N TYR A 131 8.64 -2.29 14.53
CA TYR A 131 10.09 -2.34 14.30
C TYR A 131 10.45 -3.45 13.31
N ASP A 132 11.60 -3.29 12.64
CA ASP A 132 12.22 -4.29 11.75
C ASP A 132 11.30 -4.82 10.63
N VAL A 133 10.31 -4.03 10.22
CA VAL A 133 9.37 -4.39 9.16
C VAL A 133 9.81 -3.88 7.78
N PRO A 134 9.46 -4.58 6.68
CA PRO A 134 9.66 -4.07 5.32
C PRO A 134 8.91 -2.76 5.05
N GLU A 135 9.48 -1.87 4.23
CA GLU A 135 8.87 -0.58 3.83
C GLU A 135 7.40 -0.72 3.39
N PHE A 136 7.09 -1.75 2.59
CA PHE A 136 5.74 -1.93 2.05
C PHE A 136 4.66 -2.20 3.12
N VAL A 137 5.04 -2.56 4.35
CA VAL A 137 4.09 -2.71 5.47
C VAL A 137 3.39 -1.40 5.79
N GLU A 138 4.05 -0.25 5.57
CA GLU A 138 3.47 1.09 5.73
C GLU A 138 2.17 1.24 4.92
N HIS A 139 2.14 0.73 3.69
CA HIS A 139 0.95 0.77 2.81
C HIS A 139 -0.22 0.01 3.43
N ARG A 140 0.04 -1.20 3.95
CA ARG A 140 -0.99 -2.03 4.59
C ARG A 140 -1.59 -1.34 5.81
N VAL A 141 -0.73 -0.77 6.66
CA VAL A 141 -1.17 -0.04 7.87
C VAL A 141 -1.97 1.20 7.48
N THR A 142 -1.51 1.95 6.48
CA THR A 142 -2.22 3.13 5.96
C THR A 142 -3.61 2.74 5.45
N LYS A 143 -3.73 1.66 4.68
CA LYS A 143 -5.02 1.18 4.17
C LYS A 143 -6.00 0.81 5.28
N ARG A 144 -5.53 0.11 6.32
CA ARG A 144 -6.36 -0.23 7.48
C ARG A 144 -6.91 1.01 8.18
N TYR A 145 -6.11 2.07 8.29
CA TYR A 145 -6.56 3.34 8.87
C TYR A 145 -7.52 4.08 7.93
N LEU A 146 -7.28 4.06 6.61
CA LEU A 146 -8.18 4.63 5.61
C LEU A 146 -9.56 3.96 5.63
N GLU A 147 -9.62 2.64 5.75
CA GLU A 147 -10.87 1.89 5.87
C GLU A 147 -11.65 2.23 7.14
N ARG A 148 -10.93 2.55 8.22
CA ARG A 148 -11.53 2.86 9.52
C ARG A 148 -11.98 4.31 9.67
N TYR A 149 -11.20 5.26 9.14
CA TYR A 149 -11.36 6.68 9.42
C TYR A 149 -11.59 7.55 8.18
N GLY A 150 -11.51 6.98 6.98
CA GLY A 150 -11.71 7.71 5.74
C GLY A 150 -10.46 8.39 5.18
N ALA A 151 -10.51 8.70 3.88
CA ALA A 151 -9.41 9.33 3.13
C ALA A 151 -9.25 10.82 3.44
N GLU A 152 -10.16 11.41 4.19
CA GLU A 152 -10.11 12.78 4.67
C GLU A 152 -9.33 12.89 6.00
N LYS A 153 -9.18 11.79 6.74
CA LYS A 153 -8.50 11.78 8.04
C LYS A 153 -7.10 11.17 8.02
N VAL A 154 -6.71 10.43 6.99
CA VAL A 154 -5.49 9.60 7.04
C VAL A 154 -4.53 9.92 5.88
N ARG A 155 -3.23 10.05 6.18
CA ARG A 155 -2.14 10.11 5.18
C ARG A 155 -0.98 9.19 5.58
N GLY A 156 -0.25 8.65 4.60
CA GLY A 156 0.92 7.78 4.82
C GLY A 156 1.32 7.00 3.57
N GLY A 157 2.49 6.36 3.54
CA GLY A 157 2.94 5.61 2.36
C GLY A 157 3.02 6.48 1.09
N ASN A 158 2.58 5.93 -0.05
CA ASN A 158 2.48 6.70 -1.31
C ASN A 158 1.29 7.68 -1.32
N TYR A 159 0.58 7.89 -0.19
CA TYR A 159 -0.55 8.80 -0.01
C TYR A 159 -0.12 10.10 0.69
N VAL A 160 1.06 10.63 0.37
CA VAL A 160 1.64 11.81 1.03
C VAL A 160 1.33 13.14 0.33
N ASP A 161 0.76 13.14 -0.88
CA ASP A 161 0.45 14.40 -1.56
C ASP A 161 -0.82 15.05 -0.96
N ALA A 162 -0.65 16.24 -0.40
CA ALA A 162 -1.71 17.04 0.19
C ALA A 162 -2.55 17.81 -0.86
N ARG A 163 -2.19 17.72 -2.15
CA ARG A 163 -2.89 18.37 -3.28
C ARG A 163 -3.98 17.50 -3.88
N ASP A 164 -4.02 16.21 -3.56
CA ASP A 164 -5.10 15.33 -3.98
C ASP A 164 -6.37 15.67 -3.18
N ARG A 165 -7.43 16.09 -3.88
CA ARG A 165 -8.76 16.21 -3.28
C ARG A 165 -9.11 14.87 -2.58
N PRO A 166 -9.80 14.89 -1.44
CA PRO A 166 -10.41 13.68 -0.90
C PRO A 166 -11.43 13.17 -1.94
N GLY A 167 -11.06 12.10 -2.64
CA GLY A 167 -11.68 11.68 -3.90
C GLY A 167 -10.75 12.12 -5.04
N ILE A 168 -9.92 11.23 -5.60
CA ILE A 168 -10.35 10.11 -6.44
C ILE A 168 -9.36 8.93 -6.22
N TYR A 169 -9.78 7.93 -5.43
CA TYR A 169 -9.17 6.58 -5.44
C TYR A 169 -9.86 5.70 -6.51
N GLN A 170 -10.32 6.29 -7.62
CA GLN A 170 -10.74 5.53 -8.82
C GLN A 170 -9.49 5.02 -9.53
N ARG A 171 -8.88 3.97 -8.97
CA ARG A 171 -8.15 2.96 -9.75
C ARG A 171 -7.73 1.75 -8.91
N TYR A 172 -8.44 1.48 -7.83
CA TYR A 172 -8.67 0.09 -7.44
C TYR A 172 -10.10 -0.21 -7.87
N PRO A 173 -10.37 -1.26 -8.66
CA PRO A 173 -11.74 -1.63 -8.96
C PRO A 173 -12.40 -1.98 -7.62
N LYS A 174 -13.22 -1.07 -7.10
CA LYS A 174 -14.17 -1.40 -6.05
C LYS A 174 -15.22 -2.26 -6.73
N ARG A 175 -15.11 -3.59 -6.63
CA ARG A 175 -16.19 -4.56 -6.84
C ARG A 175 -16.96 -4.33 -8.16
N LEU A 176 -16.65 -5.12 -9.18
CA LEU A 176 -17.69 -5.44 -10.17
C LEU A 176 -18.82 -6.12 -9.40
N PHE A 177 -19.92 -5.40 -9.18
CA PHE A 177 -21.18 -6.03 -8.82
C PHE A 177 -21.45 -7.10 -9.87
N HIS A 178 -21.40 -8.36 -9.45
CA HIS A 178 -22.01 -9.45 -10.18
C HIS A 178 -23.51 -9.15 -10.19
N LYS A 179 -24.00 -8.47 -11.24
CA LYS A 179 -25.40 -8.63 -11.62
C LYS A 179 -25.47 -9.95 -12.37
N GLY A 180 -25.86 -10.98 -11.63
CA GLY A 180 -26.40 -12.20 -12.21
C GLY A 180 -27.45 -11.85 -13.27
N GLY A 181 -27.46 -12.63 -14.34
CA GLY A 181 -28.26 -12.34 -15.53
C GLY A 181 -29.77 -12.33 -15.29
N ALA A 182 -30.46 -11.59 -16.14
CA ALA A 182 -31.74 -11.97 -16.70
C ALA A 182 -32.06 -11.09 -17.93
N ASN A 183 -32.17 -11.78 -19.07
CA ASN A 183 -33.06 -11.58 -20.21
C ASN A 183 -32.85 -10.47 -21.26
N LEU A 184 -32.80 -10.97 -22.49
CA LEU A 184 -33.16 -10.36 -23.77
C LEU A 184 -34.48 -9.55 -23.65
N VAL A 185 -34.62 -8.50 -24.48
CA VAL A 185 -35.57 -8.47 -25.61
C VAL A 185 -35.52 -7.11 -26.36
N SER A 186 -35.43 -7.24 -27.68
CA SER A 186 -35.86 -6.37 -28.79
C SER A 186 -35.24 -5.00 -29.08
N LEU A 187 -34.62 -4.95 -30.27
CA LEU A 187 -34.70 -3.87 -31.25
C LEU A 187 -36.08 -3.17 -31.27
N LYS A 188 -36.09 -1.85 -31.45
CA LYS A 188 -36.91 -1.21 -32.49
C LYS A 188 -36.16 -0.07 -33.15
N MET A 189 -36.04 -0.18 -34.46
CA MET A 189 -35.75 0.90 -35.40
C MET A 189 -36.89 1.92 -35.38
N LYS A 190 -36.55 3.20 -35.46
CA LYS A 190 -37.16 4.20 -36.36
C LYS A 190 -36.24 5.41 -36.43
#